data_AF-A0A5J4QUA6-F1
#
_entry.id   AF-A0A5J4QUA6-F1
#
_cell.length_a   1.000
_cell.length_b   1.000
_cell.length_c   1.000
_cell.angle_alpha   90.00
_cell.angle_beta   90.00
_cell.angle_gamma   90.00
#
_symmetry.space_group_name_H-M   'P 1'
#
loop_
_entity.id
_entity.type
_entity.pdbx_description
1 polymer ?
#
loop_
_entity_poly.entity_id
_entity_poly.type
_entity_poly.pdbx_seq_one_letter_code
_entity_poly.pdbx_strand_id
1 'polypeptide(L)'
;MEEKEQDSGRYVRIGTTLYKIVRKPLLSGDSIEVRVPWNYETLRQDHSKDFISQIEKFDGFCSVPDHINYQRYIGTFLNQYEAIACLPSGGNCPVTMEFLEHLFGEQLEMGLDYLQLLYLKPLIRLPILLLVS
;
A
#
# COMPACT_ATOMS: atom_id res chain seq x y z
N MET A 1 3.71 6.69 11.92
CA MET A 1 2.27 6.79 11.58
C MET A 1 1.88 8.18 11.05
N GLU A 2 2.84 9.10 10.85
CA GLU A 2 2.58 10.52 10.47
C GLU A 2 2.58 10.78 8.94
N GLU A 3 2.99 9.84 8.10
CA GLU A 3 3.08 10.09 6.64
C GLU A 3 1.76 9.99 5.88
N LYS A 4 0.73 9.32 6.43
CA LYS A 4 -0.54 9.07 5.71
C LYS A 4 -1.43 10.31 5.59
N GLU A 5 -1.22 11.34 6.41
CA GLU A 5 -2.09 12.52 6.43
C GLU A 5 -1.67 13.62 5.44
N GLN A 6 -0.47 13.53 4.86
CA GLN A 6 0.12 14.65 4.14
C GLN A 6 -0.11 14.67 2.63
N ASP A 7 -0.69 13.61 2.05
CA ASP A 7 -0.76 13.45 0.59
C ASP A 7 -2.11 13.82 -0.03
N SER A 8 -3.14 14.01 0.79
CA SER A 8 -4.47 14.37 0.31
C SER A 8 -4.44 15.77 -0.33
N GLY A 9 -4.82 15.85 -1.60
CA GLY A 9 -4.80 17.10 -2.38
C GLY A 9 -3.50 17.36 -3.16
N ARG A 10 -2.51 16.46 -3.11
CA ARG A 10 -1.30 16.56 -3.94
C ARG A 10 -1.56 16.11 -5.38
N TYR A 11 -0.72 16.60 -6.28
CA TYR A 11 -0.68 16.20 -7.68
C TYR A 11 0.63 15.49 -7.98
N VAL A 12 0.56 14.47 -8.82
CA VAL A 12 1.73 13.74 -9.32
C VAL A 12 1.61 13.54 -10.81
N ARG A 13 2.70 13.66 -11.56
CA ARG A 13 2.74 13.35 -12.99
C ARG A 13 3.41 12.01 -13.19
N ILE A 14 2.71 11.08 -13.84
CA ILE A 14 3.20 9.73 -14.08
C ILE A 14 3.14 9.49 -15.59
N GLY A 15 4.30 9.33 -16.21
CA GLY A 15 4.47 9.40 -17.66
C GLY A 15 3.94 10.73 -18.21
N THR A 16 2.93 10.64 -19.07
CA THR A 16 2.27 11.81 -19.69
C THR A 16 1.05 12.31 -18.94
N THR A 17 0.59 11.58 -17.91
CA THR A 17 -0.70 11.84 -17.26
C THR A 17 -0.50 12.50 -15.90
N LEU A 18 -1.23 13.58 -15.67
CA LEU A 18 -1.32 14.21 -14.36
C LEU A 18 -2.40 13.49 -13.54
N TYR A 19 -2.11 13.21 -12.27
CA TYR A 19 -3.05 12.64 -11.31
C TYR A 19 -3.20 13.57 -10.12
N LYS A 20 -4.42 13.66 -9.60
CA LYS A 20 -4.72 14.25 -8.29
C LYS A 20 -5.01 13.13 -7.29
N ILE A 21 -4.37 13.20 -6.14
CA ILE A 21 -4.61 12.30 -5.01
C ILE A 21 -5.80 12.86 -4.23
N VAL A 22 -6.93 12.16 -4.28
CA VAL A 22 -8.19 12.62 -3.68
C VAL A 22 -8.70 11.63 -2.64
N ARG A 23 -9.24 12.18 -1.57
CA ARG A 23 -9.92 11.42 -0.51
C ARG A 23 -11.40 11.28 -0.89
N LYS A 24 -11.74 10.19 -1.56
CA LYS A 24 -13.09 9.90 -2.05
C LYS A 24 -13.95 9.37 -0.90
N PRO A 25 -15.09 10.02 -0.57
CA PRO A 25 -15.99 9.52 0.46
C PRO A 25 -16.68 8.22 0.01
N LEU A 26 -16.92 7.33 0.97
CA LEU A 26 -17.67 6.08 0.81
C LEU A 26 -19.06 6.19 1.46
N LEU A 27 -19.97 5.30 1.05
CA LEU A 27 -21.30 5.19 1.65
C LEU A 27 -21.27 4.83 3.15
N SER A 28 -20.20 4.19 3.62
CA SER A 28 -20.01 3.87 5.05
C SER A 28 -19.78 5.10 5.93
N GLY A 29 -19.55 6.28 5.34
CA GLY A 29 -19.08 7.48 6.05
C GLY A 29 -17.56 7.59 6.10
N ASP A 30 -16.83 6.53 5.71
CA ASP A 30 -15.37 6.55 5.59
C ASP A 30 -14.93 7.20 4.27
N SER A 31 -13.64 7.18 4.02
CA SER A 31 -13.06 7.65 2.76
C SER A 31 -11.85 6.82 2.36
N ILE A 32 -11.62 6.75 1.05
CA ILE A 32 -10.47 6.07 0.46
C ILE A 32 -9.63 7.07 -0.34
N GLU A 33 -8.32 6.87 -0.34
CA GLU A 33 -7.44 7.63 -1.21
C GLU A 33 -7.44 7.00 -2.61
N VAL A 34 -7.72 7.82 -3.62
CA VAL A 34 -7.69 7.39 -5.03
C VAL A 34 -6.94 8.41 -5.88
N ARG A 35 -6.26 7.91 -6.91
CA ARG A 35 -5.54 8.73 -7.89
C ARG A 35 -6.46 8.93 -9.09
N VAL A 36 -6.87 10.17 -9.33
CA VAL A 36 -7.79 10.52 -10.43
C VAL A 36 -7.02 11.28 -11.51
N PRO A 37 -7.07 10.86 -12.79
CA PRO A 37 -6.51 11.65 -13.87
C PRO A 37 -7.04 13.08 -13.84
N TRP A 38 -6.14 14.05 -13.97
CA TRP A 38 -6.46 15.47 -13.85
C TRP A 38 -6.07 16.23 -15.12
N ASN A 39 -6.86 17.22 -15.49
CA ASN A 39 -6.55 18.05 -16.65
C ASN A 39 -5.48 19.10 -16.27
N TYR A 40 -4.42 19.18 -17.07
CA TYR A 40 -3.34 20.14 -16.91
C TYR A 40 -3.75 21.60 -17.14
N GLU A 41 -4.74 21.84 -18.01
CA GLU A 41 -5.29 23.18 -18.27
C GLU A 41 -6.05 23.69 -17.04
N THR A 42 -6.87 22.84 -16.43
CA THR A 42 -7.56 23.16 -15.16
C THR A 42 -6.54 23.41 -14.05
N LEU A 43 -5.51 22.57 -13.93
CA LEU A 43 -4.43 22.80 -12.97
C LEU A 43 -3.77 24.18 -13.15
N ARG A 44 -3.51 24.61 -14.40
CA ARG A 44 -2.93 25.92 -14.72
C ARG A 44 -3.85 27.09 -14.38
N GLN A 45 -5.16 26.89 -14.41
CA GLN A 45 -6.14 27.90 -14.02
C GLN A 45 -6.24 28.01 -12.50
N ASP A 46 -6.15 26.87 -11.80
CA ASP A 46 -6.30 26.79 -10.34
C ASP A 46 -5.03 27.16 -9.57
N HIS A 47 -3.85 27.02 -10.19
CA HIS A 47 -2.54 27.15 -9.52
C HIS A 47 -1.53 28.01 -10.30
N SER A 48 -0.53 28.55 -9.58
CA SER A 48 0.56 29.33 -10.18
C SER A 48 1.53 28.47 -11.00
N LYS A 49 2.30 29.09 -11.90
CA LYS A 49 3.34 28.38 -12.67
C LYS A 49 4.39 27.72 -11.77
N ASP A 50 4.72 28.36 -10.65
CA ASP A 50 5.71 27.84 -9.69
C ASP A 50 5.20 26.59 -8.97
N PHE A 51 3.89 26.47 -8.76
CA PHE A 51 3.30 25.25 -8.20
C PHE A 51 3.50 24.06 -9.14
N ILE A 52 3.30 24.27 -10.44
CA ILE A 52 3.37 23.20 -11.44
C ILE A 52 4.79 22.64 -11.57
N SER A 53 5.83 23.46 -11.37
CA SER A 53 7.22 22.99 -11.43
C SER A 53 7.60 22.09 -10.26
N GLN A 54 6.88 22.17 -9.13
CA GLN A 54 7.09 21.37 -7.92
C GLN A 54 6.40 20.00 -7.97
N ILE A 55 5.53 19.75 -8.95
CA ILE A 55 4.83 18.46 -9.09
C ILE A 55 5.84 17.36 -9.38
N GLU A 56 5.82 16.31 -8.55
CA GLU A 56 6.66 15.13 -8.70
C GLU A 56 6.41 14.43 -10.05
N LYS A 57 7.48 13.93 -10.65
CA LYS A 57 7.47 13.35 -12.00
C LYS A 57 8.04 11.95 -11.94
N PHE A 58 7.23 10.99 -12.34
CA PHE A 58 7.58 9.59 -12.45
C PHE A 58 7.48 9.14 -13.91
N ASP A 59 8.35 8.22 -14.33
CA ASP A 59 8.30 7.63 -15.67
C ASP A 59 7.13 6.67 -15.83
N GLY A 60 6.69 6.05 -14.73
CA GLY A 60 5.57 5.12 -14.72
C GLY A 60 5.26 4.57 -13.34
N PHE A 61 4.42 3.54 -13.32
CA PHE A 61 4.12 2.73 -12.16
C PHE A 61 4.99 1.48 -12.10
N CYS A 62 5.28 1.02 -10.90
CA CYS A 62 5.87 -0.30 -10.65
C CYS A 62 5.18 -0.99 -9.48
N SER A 63 5.40 -2.29 -9.32
CA SER A 63 4.90 -3.07 -8.19
C SER A 63 6.04 -3.86 -7.60
N VAL A 64 6.69 -3.27 -6.60
CA VAL A 64 7.81 -3.88 -5.88
C VAL A 64 7.41 -4.03 -4.41
N PRO A 65 6.84 -5.18 -4.03
CA PRO A 65 6.39 -5.40 -2.66
C PRO A 65 7.56 -5.63 -1.71
N ASP A 66 7.59 -4.88 -0.61
CA ASP A 66 8.46 -5.10 0.54
C ASP A 66 7.72 -4.61 1.80
N HIS A 67 7.51 -5.51 2.75
CA HIS A 67 6.75 -5.23 3.97
C HIS A 67 7.60 -4.56 5.06
N ILE A 68 8.91 -4.80 5.04
CA ILE A 68 9.84 -4.39 6.10
C ILE A 68 10.59 -3.13 5.68
N ASN A 69 11.06 -3.10 4.42
CA ASN A 69 11.83 -2.01 3.84
C ASN A 69 11.04 -1.37 2.71
N TYR A 70 9.77 -1.06 2.96
CA TYR A 70 8.90 -0.43 1.99
C TYR A 70 9.54 0.83 1.39
N GLN A 71 9.50 0.91 0.05
CA GLN A 71 9.91 2.09 -0.70
C GLN A 71 8.76 2.54 -1.59
N ARG A 72 8.34 3.79 -1.38
CA ARG A 72 7.30 4.43 -2.19
C ARG A 72 7.77 4.76 -3.61
N TYR A 73 9.06 5.01 -3.77
CA TYR A 73 9.69 5.36 -5.03
C TYR A 73 10.79 4.36 -5.37
N ILE A 74 10.74 3.78 -6.57
CA ILE A 74 11.75 2.84 -7.08
C ILE A 74 12.41 3.49 -8.29
N GLY A 75 13.57 4.13 -8.06
CA GLY A 75 14.19 4.97 -9.08
C GLY A 75 13.26 6.11 -9.51
N THR A 76 12.89 6.15 -10.79
CA THR A 76 11.95 7.13 -11.35
C THR A 76 10.50 6.63 -11.41
N PHE A 77 10.18 5.48 -10.81
CA PHE A 77 8.85 4.89 -10.82
C PHE A 77 8.14 5.05 -9.47
N LEU A 78 6.83 5.27 -9.52
CA LEU A 78 5.97 5.26 -8.34
C LEU A 78 5.54 3.81 -8.04
N ASN A 79 5.79 3.35 -6.83
CA ASN A 79 5.37 2.03 -6.39
C ASN A 79 3.85 2.02 -6.13
N GLN A 80 3.16 1.03 -6.68
CA GLN A 80 1.74 0.78 -6.43
C GLN A 80 1.52 -0.09 -5.19
N TYR A 81 2.56 -0.79 -4.75
CA TYR A 81 2.54 -1.43 -3.44
C TYR A 81 2.51 -0.35 -2.36
N GLU A 82 1.76 -0.59 -1.29
CA GLU A 82 1.58 0.34 -0.17
C GLU A 82 2.09 -0.30 1.12
N ALA A 83 2.64 0.52 2.02
CA ALA A 83 3.11 0.05 3.31
C ALA A 83 1.98 -0.62 4.13
N ILE A 84 2.31 -1.74 4.78
CA ILE A 84 1.40 -2.39 5.72
C ILE A 84 1.10 -1.43 6.88
N ALA A 85 -0.18 -1.29 7.23
CA ALA A 85 -0.62 -0.37 8.27
C ALA A 85 -0.23 -0.82 9.69
N CYS A 86 -0.18 -2.13 9.91
CA CYS A 86 0.11 -2.74 11.20
C CYS A 86 1.49 -3.41 11.16
N LEU A 87 2.42 -2.91 11.97
CA LEU A 87 3.74 -3.53 12.13
C LEU A 87 3.69 -4.53 13.29
N PRO A 88 4.38 -5.67 13.17
CA PRO A 88 4.47 -6.63 14.25
C PRO A 88 5.17 -5.99 15.45
N SER A 89 4.62 -6.24 16.63
CA SER A 89 5.22 -5.87 17.92
C SER A 89 5.47 -7.13 18.74
N GLY A 90 6.48 -7.08 19.60
CA GLY A 90 6.73 -8.15 20.55
C GLY A 90 5.57 -8.26 21.55
N GLY A 91 5.20 -9.49 21.91
CA GLY A 91 4.14 -9.75 22.88
C GLY A 91 3.48 -11.11 22.66
N ASN A 92 2.59 -11.48 23.58
CA ASN A 92 1.79 -12.69 23.45
C ASN A 92 0.50 -12.37 22.69
N CYS A 93 0.10 -13.27 21.80
CA CYS A 93 -1.15 -13.20 21.05
C CYS A 93 -2.00 -14.48 21.27
N PRO A 94 -2.42 -14.77 22.53
CA PRO A 94 -2.99 -16.08 22.90
C PRO A 94 -4.23 -16.45 22.08
N VAL A 95 -5.13 -15.50 21.82
CA VAL A 95 -6.34 -15.73 21.02
C VAL A 95 -6.00 -16.06 19.56
N THR A 96 -4.99 -15.37 18.99
CA THR A 96 -4.51 -15.66 17.64
C THR A 96 -3.85 -17.04 17.58
N MET A 97 -3.05 -17.39 18.59
CA MET A 97 -2.38 -18.69 18.66
C MET A 97 -3.38 -19.84 18.79
N GLU A 98 -4.40 -19.72 19.65
CA GLU A 98 -5.46 -20.72 19.79
C GLU A 98 -6.22 -20.92 18.46
N PHE A 99 -6.50 -19.84 17.73
CA PHE A 99 -7.10 -19.92 16.41
C PHE A 99 -6.20 -20.64 15.39
N LEU A 100 -4.90 -20.35 15.39
CA LEU A 100 -3.94 -21.00 14.48
C LEU A 100 -3.72 -22.47 14.83
N GLU A 101 -3.72 -22.82 16.12
CA GLU A 101 -3.70 -24.21 16.61
C GLU A 101 -4.93 -24.97 16.12
N HIS A 102 -6.12 -24.36 16.19
CA HIS A 102 -7.33 -24.95 15.64
C HIS A 102 -7.26 -25.11 14.12
N LEU A 103 -6.69 -24.12 13.42
CA LEU A 103 -6.63 -24.08 11.95
C LEU A 103 -5.65 -25.11 11.37
N PHE A 104 -4.46 -25.22 11.95
CA PHE A 104 -3.37 -26.03 11.43
C PHE A 104 -3.22 -27.36 12.18
N GLY A 105 -3.77 -27.50 13.38
CA GLY A 105 -3.69 -28.72 14.18
C GLY A 105 -2.25 -29.16 14.40
N GLU A 106 -1.95 -30.41 14.04
CA GLU A 106 -0.60 -30.99 14.12
C GLU A 106 0.44 -30.25 13.25
N GLN A 107 0.00 -29.46 12.26
CA GLN A 107 0.87 -28.73 11.34
C GLN A 107 1.10 -27.26 11.76
N LEU A 108 0.86 -26.91 13.04
CA LEU A 108 0.98 -25.54 13.53
C LEU A 108 2.30 -24.87 13.14
N GLU A 109 3.45 -25.53 13.35
CA GLU A 109 4.76 -24.95 13.03
C GLU A 109 4.86 -24.59 11.53
N MET A 110 4.37 -25.45 10.65
CA MET A 110 4.34 -25.19 9.21
C MET A 110 3.42 -24.03 8.85
N GLY A 111 2.28 -23.91 9.55
CA GLY A 111 1.37 -22.78 9.41
C GLY A 111 1.99 -21.45 9.85
N LEU A 112 2.75 -21.46 10.95
CA LEU A 112 3.49 -20.30 11.44
C LEU A 112 4.58 -19.88 10.45
N ASP A 113 5.36 -20.85 9.95
CA ASP A 113 6.38 -20.61 8.91
C ASP A 113 5.75 -20.02 7.64
N TYR A 114 4.59 -20.55 7.22
CA TYR A 114 3.85 -20.04 6.08
C TYR A 114 3.47 -18.57 6.26
N LEU A 115 2.88 -18.21 7.40
CA LEU A 115 2.48 -16.83 7.72
C LEU A 115 3.69 -15.90 7.83
N GLN A 116 4.78 -16.38 8.44
CA GLN A 116 6.02 -15.64 8.54
C GLN A 116 6.61 -15.37 7.15
N LEU A 117 6.63 -16.36 6.25
CA LEU A 117 7.14 -16.20 4.90
C LEU A 117 6.30 -15.23 4.06
N LEU A 118 4.97 -15.27 4.21
CA LEU A 118 4.08 -14.26 3.60
C LEU A 118 4.47 -12.84 4.01
N TYR A 119 4.84 -12.66 5.29
CA TYR A 119 5.24 -11.35 5.80
C TYR A 119 6.67 -10.96 5.39
N LEU A 120 7.65 -11.84 5.57
CA LEU A 120 9.07 -11.52 5.36
C LEU A 120 9.49 -11.55 3.89
N LYS A 121 8.81 -12.35 3.05
CA LYS A 121 9.20 -12.60 1.65
C LYS A 121 7.98 -12.51 0.73
N PRO A 122 7.40 -11.32 0.52
CA PRO A 122 6.17 -11.17 -0.27
C PRO A 122 6.26 -11.63 -1.74
N LEU A 123 7.48 -11.81 -2.28
CA LEU A 123 7.71 -12.34 -3.63
C LEU A 123 7.78 -13.87 -3.69
N ILE A 124 7.77 -14.55 -2.54
CA ILE A 124 7.85 -16.02 -2.50
C ILE A 124 6.53 -16.63 -2.96
N ARG A 125 6.62 -17.68 -3.77
CA ARG A 125 5.44 -18.47 -4.16
C ARG A 125 5.20 -19.51 -3.08
N LEU A 126 4.07 -19.42 -2.40
CA LEU A 126 3.64 -20.40 -1.40
C LEU A 126 2.43 -21.21 -1.91
N PRO A 127 2.19 -22.41 -1.36
CA PRO A 127 0.99 -23.18 -1.65
C PRO A 127 -0.29 -22.41 -1.31
N ILE A 128 -1.38 -22.62 -2.05
CA ILE A 128 -2.67 -22.04 -1.69
C ILE A 128 -3.23 -22.82 -0.50
N LEU A 129 -3.49 -22.13 0.62
CA LEU A 129 -4.19 -22.71 1.75
C LEU A 129 -5.67 -22.90 1.40
N LEU A 130 -6.12 -24.15 1.41
CA LEU A 130 -7.53 -24.52 1.25
C LEU A 130 -8.08 -24.91 2.61
N LEU A 131 -8.86 -24.01 3.20
CA LEU A 131 -9.49 -24.23 4.49
C LEU A 131 -10.89 -24.79 4.26
N VAL A 132 -11.16 -25.97 4.79
CA VAL A 132 -12.47 -26.61 4.77
C VAL A 132 -13.02 -26.67 6.19
N SER A 133 -14.29 -26.34 6.34
CA SER A 133 -15.02 -26.36 7.62
C SER A 133 -15.76 -27.67 7.83
#